data_AF-A0A8H2JJ10-F1
#
_entry.id   AF-A0A8H2JJ10-F1
#
_cell.length_a   1.000
_cell.length_b   1.000
_cell.length_c   1.000
_cell.angle_alpha   90.00
_cell.angle_beta   90.00
_cell.angle_gamma   90.00
#
_symmetry.space_group_name_H-M   'P 1'
#
loop_
_entity.id
_entity.type
_entity.pdbx_description
1 polymer ?
#
loop_
_entity_poly.entity_id
_entity_poly.type
_entity_poly.pdbx_seq_one_letter_code
_entity_poly.pdbx_strand_id
1 'polypeptide(L)'
;LAIWFIPAPEGVQPNAWHLLAIFVATIVGIILKAASMGTMAIIGITLCAVTQVLAPGDPTKSIVNALSGFGNSTIWLIGLAFFIARGFIITGLGTRIAYNFIKIFGKSPLGLAYGLNTADLILAPAIPSNTARAGGVIYPIMKSIATNMGSYA
;
A
#
# COMPACT_ATOMS: atom_id res chain seq x y z
N LEU A 1 21.30 -9.85 7.73
CA LEU A 1 22.52 -9.46 8.49
C LEU A 1 23.81 -10.05 7.93
N ALA A 2 23.80 -11.21 7.26
CA ALA A 2 25.03 -11.75 6.63
C ALA A 2 25.77 -10.74 5.74
N ILE A 3 25.04 -9.94 4.95
CA ILE A 3 25.59 -8.89 4.07
C ILE A 3 26.41 -7.84 4.85
N TRP A 4 26.04 -7.54 6.10
CA TRP A 4 26.71 -6.53 6.92
C TRP A 4 28.16 -6.93 7.26
N PHE A 5 28.43 -8.22 7.40
CA PHE A 5 29.76 -8.74 7.75
C PHE A 5 30.61 -9.10 6.53
N ILE A 6 30.04 -9.02 5.32
CA ILE A 6 30.76 -9.23 4.07
C ILE A 6 31.44 -7.91 3.69
N PRO A 7 32.74 -7.91 3.33
CA PRO A 7 33.42 -6.69 2.91
C PRO A 7 32.77 -6.10 1.65
N ALA A 8 32.69 -4.78 1.60
CA ALA A 8 32.13 -4.07 0.45
C ALA A 8 32.95 -4.40 -0.83
N PRO A 9 32.29 -4.69 -1.97
CA PRO A 9 32.98 -4.86 -3.24
C PRO A 9 33.75 -3.60 -3.65
N GLU A 10 34.81 -3.78 -4.46
CA GLU A 10 35.58 -2.64 -4.99
C GLU A 10 34.66 -1.65 -5.72
N GLY A 11 34.81 -0.36 -5.40
CA GLY A 11 34.00 0.73 -5.96
C GLY A 11 32.73 1.08 -5.18
N VAL A 12 32.35 0.30 -4.16
CA VAL A 12 31.18 0.60 -3.31
C VAL A 12 31.63 1.26 -2.01
N GLN A 13 31.03 2.40 -1.66
CA GLN A 13 31.28 3.01 -0.35
C GLN A 13 30.78 2.10 0.78
N PRO A 14 31.55 1.90 1.87
CA PRO A 14 31.15 1.03 2.98
C PRO A 14 29.77 1.37 3.57
N ASN A 15 29.41 2.66 3.62
CA ASN A 15 28.10 3.10 4.10
C ASN A 15 26.97 2.67 3.15
N ALA A 16 27.17 2.76 1.84
CA ALA A 16 26.19 2.29 0.86
C ALA A 16 25.95 0.77 0.98
N TRP A 17 27.00 0.01 1.32
CA TRP A 17 26.89 -1.43 1.56
C TRP A 17 26.09 -1.76 2.82
N HIS A 18 26.33 -1.03 3.92
CA HIS A 18 25.53 -1.16 5.14
C HIS A 18 24.07 -0.73 4.94
N LEU A 19 23.82 0.32 4.14
CA LEU A 19 22.46 0.74 3.79
C LEU A 19 21.73 -0.36 3.02
N LEU A 20 22.40 -0.98 2.06
CA LEU A 20 21.88 -2.13 1.32
C LEU A 20 21.55 -3.29 2.26
N ALA A 21 22.43 -3.58 3.24
CA ALA A 21 22.20 -4.63 4.21
C ALA A 21 20.93 -4.39 5.06
N ILE A 22 20.69 -3.15 5.51
CA ILE A 22 19.46 -2.76 6.23
C ILE A 22 18.25 -2.88 5.32
N PHE A 23 18.36 -2.39 4.08
CA PHE A 23 17.29 -2.45 3.09
C PHE A 23 16.87 -3.90 2.81
N VAL A 24 17.81 -4.78 2.47
CA VAL A 24 17.55 -6.20 2.21
C VAL A 24 16.98 -6.89 3.44
N ALA A 25 17.53 -6.63 4.64
CA ALA A 25 16.99 -7.20 5.87
C ALA A 25 15.53 -6.77 6.12
N THR A 26 15.20 -5.51 5.83
CA THR A 26 13.84 -4.98 5.98
C THR A 26 12.88 -5.64 4.98
N ILE A 27 13.28 -5.75 3.71
CA ILE A 27 12.48 -6.41 2.67
C ILE A 27 12.24 -7.89 2.99
N VAL A 28 13.29 -8.62 3.36
CA VAL A 28 13.18 -10.03 3.73
C VAL A 28 12.27 -10.18 4.96
N GLY A 29 12.39 -9.32 5.97
CA GLY A 29 11.52 -9.34 7.14
C GLY A 29 10.03 -9.05 6.81
N ILE A 30 9.77 -8.16 5.85
CA ILE A 30 8.39 -7.90 5.36
C ILE A 30 7.84 -9.13 4.62
N ILE A 31 8.64 -9.76 3.74
CA ILE A 31 8.22 -10.94 2.98
C ILE A 31 7.96 -12.13 3.90
N LEU A 32 8.84 -12.36 4.87
CA LEU A 32 8.68 -13.39 5.90
C LEU A 32 7.57 -13.06 6.91
N LYS A 33 6.94 -11.88 6.81
CA LYS A 33 5.92 -11.39 7.73
C LYS A 33 6.35 -11.47 9.20
N ALA A 34 7.62 -11.16 9.48
CA ALA A 34 8.16 -11.22 10.84
C ALA A 34 7.43 -10.27 11.82
N ALA A 35 6.94 -9.15 11.30
CA ALA A 35 6.06 -8.21 11.99
C ALA A 35 5.14 -7.49 10.99
N SER A 36 4.31 -6.56 11.48
CA SER A 36 3.52 -5.71 10.58
C SER A 36 4.43 -4.90 9.64
N MET A 37 3.96 -4.61 8.42
CA MET A 37 4.74 -3.86 7.43
C MET A 37 5.21 -2.51 7.98
N GLY A 38 4.34 -1.80 8.72
CA GLY A 38 4.69 -0.54 9.36
C GLY A 38 5.77 -0.69 10.43
N THR A 39 5.68 -1.74 11.26
CA THR A 39 6.70 -2.05 12.28
C THR A 39 8.07 -2.30 11.63
N MET A 40 8.12 -3.12 10.58
CA MET A 40 9.37 -3.39 9.86
C MET A 40 9.97 -2.11 9.26
N ALA A 41 9.14 -1.25 8.67
CA ALA A 41 9.59 0.02 8.12
C ALA A 41 10.16 0.95 9.21
N ILE A 42 9.49 1.07 10.36
CA ILE A 42 9.98 1.89 11.48
C ILE A 42 11.32 1.34 11.99
N ILE A 43 11.44 0.02 12.18
CA ILE A 43 12.71 -0.61 12.60
C ILE A 43 13.82 -0.28 11.59
N GLY A 44 13.55 -0.39 10.30
CA GLY A 44 14.51 -0.02 9.25
C GLY A 44 14.97 1.44 9.34
N ILE A 45 14.03 2.38 9.52
CA ILE A 45 14.32 3.81 9.68
C ILE A 45 15.15 4.05 10.95
N THR A 46 14.78 3.42 12.07
CA THR A 46 15.53 3.51 13.33
C THR A 46 16.95 2.96 13.17
N LEU A 47 17.13 1.84 12.49
CA LEU A 47 18.44 1.27 12.22
C LEU A 47 19.28 2.22 11.36
N CYS A 48 18.72 2.82 10.30
CA CYS A 48 19.42 3.82 9.49
C CYS A 48 19.86 5.04 10.32
N ALA A 49 18.99 5.52 11.22
CA ALA A 49 19.29 6.66 12.08
C ALA A 49 20.39 6.34 13.10
N VAL A 50 20.28 5.22 13.82
CA VAL A 50 21.20 4.80 14.89
C VAL A 50 22.58 4.41 14.33
N THR A 51 22.61 3.71 13.20
CA THR A 51 23.88 3.29 12.56
C THR A 51 24.58 4.43 11.84
N GLN A 52 23.96 5.61 11.72
CA GLN A 52 24.50 6.81 11.06
C GLN A 52 24.93 6.59 9.60
N VAL A 53 24.39 5.57 8.95
CA VAL A 53 24.76 5.16 7.60
C VAL A 53 24.46 6.24 6.56
N LEU A 54 23.48 7.11 6.83
CA LEU A 54 23.09 8.21 5.95
C LEU A 54 23.91 9.49 6.14
N ALA A 55 24.58 9.66 7.27
CA ALA A 55 25.46 10.80 7.56
C ALA A 55 26.47 10.41 8.66
N PRO A 56 27.62 9.81 8.27
CA PRO A 56 28.61 9.34 9.25
C PRO A 56 29.16 10.50 10.09
N GLY A 57 29.13 10.35 11.41
CA GLY A 57 29.69 11.34 12.34
C GLY A 57 28.80 12.55 12.64
N ASP A 58 27.61 12.63 12.04
CA ASP A 58 26.62 13.68 12.33
C ASP A 58 25.25 13.04 12.68
N PRO A 59 24.98 12.77 13.97
CA PRO A 59 23.76 12.12 14.41
C PRO A 59 22.50 12.90 13.98
N THR A 60 22.56 14.23 14.04
CA THR A 60 21.44 15.11 13.71
C THR A 60 21.09 15.00 12.24
N LYS A 61 22.08 15.09 11.34
CA LYS A 61 21.84 14.94 9.90
C LYS A 61 21.38 13.53 9.53
N SER A 62 21.88 12.49 10.19
CA SER A 62 21.46 11.11 9.92
C SER A 62 19.97 10.91 10.22
N ILE A 63 19.49 11.43 11.37
CA ILE A 63 18.07 11.37 11.75
C ILE A 63 17.21 12.15 10.75
N VAL A 64 17.63 13.36 10.36
CA VAL A 64 16.90 14.18 9.38
C VAL A 64 16.81 13.45 8.04
N ASN A 65 17.91 12.87 7.56
CA ASN A 65 17.93 12.11 6.31
C ASN A 65 17.06 10.85 6.39
N ALA A 66 17.08 10.12 7.51
CA ALA A 66 16.25 8.93 7.73
C ALA A 66 14.75 9.27 7.72
N LEU A 67 14.37 10.45 8.22
CA LEU A 67 12.98 10.91 8.29
C LEU A 67 12.54 11.73 7.07
N SER A 68 13.46 12.06 6.15
CA SER A 68 13.18 12.92 4.99
C SER A 68 12.02 12.40 4.11
N GLY A 69 11.81 11.08 4.08
CA GLY A 69 10.69 10.46 3.38
C GLY A 69 9.31 10.92 3.88
N PHE A 70 9.16 11.26 5.16
CA PHE A 70 7.89 11.76 5.71
C PHE A 70 7.52 13.17 5.22
N GLY A 71 8.48 13.93 4.70
CA GLY A 71 8.27 15.25 4.10
C GLY A 71 7.98 15.21 2.60
N ASN A 72 7.93 14.03 1.97
CA ASN A 72 7.82 13.93 0.53
C ASN A 72 6.40 14.29 0.05
N SER A 73 6.29 15.32 -0.80
CA SER A 73 5.00 15.81 -1.32
C SER A 73 4.24 14.76 -2.12
N THR A 74 4.92 13.88 -2.85
CA THR A 74 4.29 12.78 -3.59
C THR A 74 3.65 11.76 -2.63
N ILE A 75 4.31 11.43 -1.52
CA ILE A 75 3.75 10.54 -0.49
C ILE A 75 2.52 11.17 0.16
N TRP A 76 2.56 12.47 0.47
CA TRP A 76 1.41 13.20 1.00
C TRP A 76 0.24 13.29 0.01
N LEU A 77 0.52 13.49 -1.28
CA LEU A 77 -0.49 13.47 -2.34
C LEU A 77 -1.21 12.11 -2.38
N ILE A 78 -0.46 11.02 -2.29
CA ILE A 78 -1.02 9.66 -2.20
C ILE A 78 -1.91 9.56 -0.94
N GLY A 79 -1.42 9.99 0.23
CA GLY A 79 -2.18 9.99 1.48
C GLY A 79 -3.52 10.73 1.40
N LEU A 80 -3.53 11.93 0.81
CA LEU A 80 -4.75 12.71 0.59
C LEU A 80 -5.74 12.00 -0.35
N ALA A 81 -5.25 11.38 -1.42
CA ALA A 81 -6.09 10.60 -2.33
C ALA A 81 -6.76 9.41 -1.62
N PHE A 82 -6.05 8.74 -0.69
CA PHE A 82 -6.63 7.70 0.16
C PHE A 82 -7.72 8.25 1.11
N PHE A 83 -7.57 9.44 1.66
CA PHE A 83 -8.60 10.07 2.50
C PHE A 83 -9.87 10.38 1.71
N ILE A 84 -9.74 10.98 0.52
CA ILE A 84 -10.87 11.25 -0.39
C ILE A 84 -11.59 9.94 -0.72
N ALA A 85 -10.83 8.92 -1.11
CA ALA A 85 -11.36 7.61 -1.43
C ALA A 85 -12.11 6.95 -0.25
N ARG A 86 -11.60 7.10 0.98
CA ARG A 86 -12.30 6.63 2.18
C ARG A 86 -13.63 7.37 2.37
N GLY A 87 -13.68 8.66 2.06
CA GLY A 87 -14.93 9.44 2.02
C GLY A 87 -15.95 8.87 1.03
N PHE A 88 -15.53 8.47 -0.17
CA PHE A 88 -16.41 7.83 -1.18
C PHE A 88 -16.98 6.50 -0.69
N ILE A 89 -16.19 5.72 0.07
CA ILE A 89 -16.63 4.44 0.65
C ILE A 89 -17.62 4.68 1.80
N ILE A 90 -17.29 5.56 2.76
CA ILE A 90 -18.13 5.83 3.93
C ILE A 90 -19.48 6.46 3.54
N THR A 91 -19.48 7.39 2.58
CA THR A 91 -20.71 8.02 2.08
C THR A 91 -21.57 7.06 1.23
N GLY A 92 -21.03 5.91 0.82
CA GLY A 92 -21.69 4.96 -0.06
C GLY A 92 -21.81 5.43 -1.51
N LEU A 93 -21.14 6.52 -1.90
CA LEU A 93 -21.18 7.05 -3.26
C LEU A 93 -20.67 6.02 -4.28
N GLY A 94 -19.57 5.34 -3.97
CA GLY A 94 -19.04 4.26 -4.82
C GLY A 94 -20.06 3.13 -5.02
N THR A 95 -20.74 2.74 -3.94
CA THR A 95 -21.79 1.71 -3.97
C THR A 95 -23.00 2.13 -4.80
N ARG A 96 -23.44 3.39 -4.69
CA ARG A 96 -24.54 3.94 -5.52
C ARG A 96 -24.19 3.93 -7.00
N ILE A 97 -22.97 4.35 -7.34
CA ILE A 97 -22.48 4.33 -8.73
C ILE A 97 -22.46 2.89 -9.25
N ALA A 98 -21.91 1.94 -8.48
CA ALA A 98 -21.88 0.54 -8.87
C ALA A 98 -23.29 -0.05 -9.07
N TYR A 99 -24.26 0.27 -8.21
CA TYR A 99 -25.65 -0.16 -8.39
C TYR A 99 -26.30 0.40 -9.67
N ASN A 100 -25.97 1.63 -10.08
CA ASN A 100 -26.46 2.17 -11.35
C ASN A 100 -25.95 1.34 -12.55
N PHE A 101 -24.69 0.89 -12.53
CA PHE A 101 -24.16 0.01 -13.58
C PHE A 101 -24.78 -1.38 -13.54
N ILE A 102 -25.00 -1.95 -12.36
CA ILE A 102 -25.68 -3.25 -12.22
C ILE A 102 -27.13 -3.16 -12.70
N LYS A 103 -27.84 -2.05 -12.47
CA LYS A 103 -29.19 -1.84 -13.01
C LYS A 103 -29.20 -1.89 -14.54
N ILE A 104 -28.14 -1.44 -15.21
CA ILE A 104 -28.02 -1.41 -16.67
C ILE A 104 -27.63 -2.79 -17.22
N PHE A 105 -26.64 -3.46 -16.62
CA PHE A 105 -26.01 -4.67 -17.18
C PHE A 105 -26.39 -5.98 -16.46
N GLY A 106 -26.96 -5.93 -15.26
CA GLY A 106 -27.16 -7.07 -14.34
C GLY A 106 -28.30 -8.03 -14.68
N LYS A 107 -28.78 -8.06 -15.92
CA LYS A 107 -29.87 -8.97 -16.35
C LYS A 107 -29.43 -10.42 -16.52
N SER A 108 -28.13 -10.68 -16.55
CA SER A 108 -27.54 -12.03 -16.59
C SER A 108 -26.29 -12.09 -15.70
N PRO A 109 -25.85 -13.29 -15.26
CA PRO A 109 -24.63 -13.43 -14.46
C PRO A 109 -23.40 -12.87 -15.16
N LEU A 110 -23.31 -13.06 -16.49
CA LEU A 110 -22.23 -12.53 -17.30
C LEU A 110 -22.29 -10.99 -17.38
N GLY A 111 -23.48 -10.42 -17.59
CA GLY A 111 -23.69 -8.98 -17.59
C GLY A 111 -23.41 -8.33 -16.23
N LEU A 112 -23.67 -9.04 -15.13
CA LEU A 112 -23.35 -8.60 -13.78
C LEU A 112 -21.83 -8.56 -13.53
N ALA A 113 -21.09 -9.57 -14.00
CA ALA A 113 -19.63 -9.57 -13.94
C ALA A 113 -19.00 -8.44 -14.77
N TYR A 114 -19.51 -8.18 -15.98
CA TYR A 114 -19.04 -7.06 -16.78
C TYR A 114 -19.43 -5.70 -16.17
N GLY A 115 -20.67 -5.56 -15.68
CA GLY A 115 -21.13 -4.33 -15.03
C GLY A 115 -20.32 -3.95 -13.80
N LEU A 116 -19.94 -4.94 -12.97
CA LEU A 116 -19.06 -4.71 -11.82
C LEU A 116 -17.64 -4.30 -12.23
N ASN A 117 -17.05 -4.93 -13.25
CA ASN A 117 -15.73 -4.56 -13.76
C ASN A 117 -15.72 -3.15 -14.37
N THR A 118 -16.77 -2.77 -15.11
CA THR A 118 -16.91 -1.42 -15.66
C THR A 118 -17.09 -0.39 -14.55
N ALA A 119 -17.87 -0.71 -13.51
CA ALA A 119 -17.99 0.16 -12.34
C ALA A 119 -16.65 0.33 -11.61
N ASP A 120 -15.86 -0.73 -11.42
CA ASP A 120 -14.52 -0.63 -10.83
C ASP A 120 -13.58 0.25 -11.68
N LEU A 121 -13.62 0.10 -13.01
CA LEU A 121 -12.82 0.89 -13.94
C LEU A 121 -13.14 2.38 -13.86
N ILE A 122 -14.42 2.73 -13.73
CA ILE A 122 -14.86 4.13 -13.61
C ILE A 122 -14.54 4.69 -12.22
N LEU A 123 -14.55 3.86 -11.18
CA LEU A 123 -14.21 4.27 -9.81
C LEU A 123 -12.69 4.29 -9.55
N ALA A 124 -11.88 3.67 -10.41
CA ALA A 124 -10.42 3.59 -10.26
C ALA A 124 -9.71 4.95 -10.15
N PRO A 125 -10.07 6.00 -10.92
CA PRO A 125 -9.45 7.32 -10.77
C PRO A 125 -9.79 8.01 -9.43
N ALA A 126 -10.95 7.72 -8.86
CA ALA A 126 -11.41 8.35 -7.60
C ALA A 126 -10.95 7.58 -6.35
N ILE A 127 -10.75 6.27 -6.48
CA ILE A 127 -10.29 5.40 -5.38
C ILE A 127 -8.96 4.76 -5.81
N PRO A 128 -7.81 5.33 -5.42
CA PRO A 128 -6.50 4.91 -5.91
C PRO A 128 -6.06 3.54 -5.37
N SER A 129 -6.78 3.00 -4.39
CA SER A 129 -6.46 1.72 -3.73
C SER A 129 -7.31 0.58 -4.25
N ASN A 130 -6.66 -0.41 -4.85
CA ASN A 130 -7.32 -1.63 -5.32
C ASN A 130 -8.00 -2.38 -4.17
N THR A 131 -7.35 -2.50 -3.01
CA THR A 131 -7.94 -3.14 -1.82
C THR A 131 -9.17 -2.38 -1.32
N ALA A 132 -9.15 -1.04 -1.36
CA ALA A 132 -10.29 -0.24 -0.94
C ALA A 132 -11.48 -0.35 -1.92
N ARG A 133 -11.23 -0.42 -3.24
CA ARG A 133 -12.30 -0.65 -4.22
C ARG A 133 -12.89 -2.05 -4.11
N ALA A 134 -12.04 -3.07 -4.12
CA ALA A 134 -12.46 -4.47 -4.06
C ALA A 134 -13.20 -4.78 -2.75
N GLY A 135 -12.63 -4.40 -1.60
CA GLY A 135 -13.20 -4.69 -0.29
C GLY A 135 -14.31 -3.74 0.15
N GLY A 136 -14.23 -2.45 -0.22
CA GLY A 136 -15.15 -1.42 0.24
C GLY A 136 -16.37 -1.22 -0.65
N VAL A 137 -16.25 -1.44 -1.96
CA VAL A 137 -17.34 -1.20 -2.92
C VAL A 137 -17.84 -2.50 -3.53
N ILE A 138 -16.95 -3.31 -4.11
CA ILE A 138 -17.34 -4.50 -4.88
C ILE A 138 -17.80 -5.66 -3.98
N TYR A 139 -17.06 -5.95 -2.91
CA TYR A 139 -17.34 -7.08 -2.02
C TYR A 139 -18.73 -7.02 -1.35
N PRO A 140 -19.19 -5.91 -0.76
CA PRO A 140 -20.52 -5.82 -0.17
C PRO A 140 -21.64 -6.08 -1.20
N ILE A 141 -21.44 -5.65 -2.44
CA ILE A 141 -22.38 -5.84 -3.54
C ILE A 141 -22.41 -7.31 -3.96
N MET A 142 -21.24 -7.91 -4.21
CA MET A 142 -21.13 -9.34 -4.53
C MET A 142 -21.74 -10.22 -3.44
N LYS A 143 -21.48 -9.90 -2.17
CA LYS A 143 -22.07 -10.62 -1.03
C LYS A 143 -23.59 -10.49 -0.99
N SER A 144 -24.13 -9.31 -1.29
CA SER A 144 -25.57 -9.08 -1.36
C SER A 144 -26.21 -9.90 -2.49
N ILE A 145 -25.56 -10.01 -3.64
CA ILE A 145 -26.04 -10.82 -4.77
C ILE A 145 -25.96 -12.31 -4.44
N ALA A 146 -24.83 -12.78 -3.90
CA ALA A 146 -24.66 -14.18 -3.49
C ALA A 146 -25.74 -14.62 -2.49
N THR A 147 -26.01 -13.78 -1.49
CA THR A 147 -27.07 -14.03 -0.49
C THR A 147 -28.45 -14.14 -1.16
N ASN A 148 -28.78 -13.24 -2.09
CA ASN A 148 -30.05 -13.28 -2.81
C ASN A 148 -30.18 -14.49 -3.76
N MET A 149 -29.06 -15.05 -4.21
CA MET A 149 -29.01 -16.27 -5.02
C MET A 149 -28.98 -17.56 -4.17
N GLY A 150 -29.13 -17.46 -2.85
CA GLY A 150 -29.13 -18.61 -1.93
C GLY A 150 -27.75 -19.14 -1.54
N SER A 151 -26.68 -18.39 -1.84
CA SER A 151 -25.31 -18.75 -1.48
C SER A 151 -24.88 -18.00 -0.21
N TYR A 152 -24.84 -18.70 0.93
CA TYR A 152 -24.52 -18.18 2.26
C TYR A 152 -23.05 -18.33 2.68
N ALA A 153 -22.12 -18.28 1.72
CA ALA A 153 -20.67 -18.40 1.97
C ALA A 153 -20.02 -17.05 2.31
#